data_AF-A0A059XS86-F1
#
_entry.id   AF-A0A059XS86-F1
#
_cell.length_a   1.000
_cell.length_b   1.000
_cell.length_c   1.000
_cell.angle_alpha   90.00
_cell.angle_beta   90.00
_cell.angle_gamma   90.00
#
_symmetry.space_group_name_H-M   'P 1'
#
loop_
_entity.id
_entity.type
_entity.pdbx_description
1 polymer ?
#
loop_
_entity_poly.entity_id
_entity_poly.type
_entity_poly.pdbx_seq_one_letter_code
_entity_poly.pdbx_strand_id
1 'polypeptide(L)'
;MSELTRKANDLRRSLPPERTGTPPQMKGQLLGTLPHREGEVRISWDIYEDHHFLSVRLWTVDDNKQYWPSKIGFTVRLRDLPTLGEAIGEALDMALAETEQQNRARTLEANAPF
;
A
#
# COMPACT_ATOMS: atom_id res chain seq x y z
N MET A 1 -32.80 -22.56 -0.28
CA MET A 1 -31.47 -22.41 -0.90
C MET A 1 -31.48 -23.10 -2.26
N SER A 2 -31.05 -22.40 -3.32
CA SER A 2 -31.09 -22.91 -4.71
C SER A 2 -30.08 -24.04 -4.93
N GLU A 3 -30.43 -24.99 -5.78
CA GLU A 3 -29.55 -26.09 -6.22
C GLU A 3 -28.25 -25.57 -6.85
N LEU A 4 -28.31 -24.41 -7.52
CA LEU A 4 -27.16 -23.69 -8.07
C LEU A 4 -26.17 -23.27 -6.97
N THR A 5 -26.68 -22.79 -5.83
CA THR A 5 -25.86 -22.34 -4.69
C THR A 5 -25.10 -23.51 -4.07
N ARG A 6 -25.72 -24.70 -4.02
CA ARG A 6 -25.10 -25.93 -3.51
C ARG A 6 -23.98 -26.40 -4.44
N LYS A 7 -24.27 -26.54 -5.75
CA LYS A 7 -23.29 -26.93 -6.77
C LYS A 7 -22.09 -25.98 -6.82
N ALA A 8 -22.31 -24.67 -6.70
CA ALA A 8 -21.24 -23.68 -6.67
C ALA A 8 -20.35 -23.81 -5.42
N ASN A 9 -20.90 -24.18 -4.26
CA ASN A 9 -20.12 -24.41 -3.05
C ASN A 9 -19.34 -25.71 -3.09
N ASP A 10 -19.94 -26.78 -3.61
CA ASP A 10 -19.25 -28.07 -3.77
C ASP A 10 -18.08 -27.95 -4.74
N LEU A 11 -18.25 -27.19 -5.84
CA LEU A 11 -17.18 -26.90 -6.79
C LEU A 11 -16.05 -26.07 -6.17
N ARG A 12 -16.37 -25.04 -5.37
CA ARG A 12 -15.33 -24.25 -4.68
C ARG A 12 -14.54 -25.09 -3.66
N ARG A 13 -15.17 -26.09 -3.06
CA ARG A 13 -14.53 -27.00 -2.08
C ARG A 13 -13.70 -28.09 -2.73
N SER A 14 -14.01 -28.48 -3.97
CA SER A 14 -13.29 -29.52 -4.71
C SER A 14 -12.11 -28.99 -5.52
N LEU A 15 -12.03 -27.68 -5.75
CA LEU A 15 -10.88 -27.05 -6.40
C LEU A 15 -9.70 -26.95 -5.41
N PRO A 16 -8.45 -27.17 -5.87
CA PRO A 16 -7.27 -26.94 -5.04
C PRO A 16 -7.24 -25.47 -4.59
N PRO A 17 -6.66 -25.17 -3.40
CA PRO A 17 -6.60 -23.81 -2.89
C PRO A 17 -5.94 -22.90 -3.93
N GLU A 18 -6.63 -21.81 -4.29
CA GLU A 18 -6.08 -20.77 -5.16
C GLU A 18 -4.87 -20.15 -4.46
N ARG A 19 -3.67 -20.67 -4.76
CA ARG A 19 -2.34 -20.02 -4.74
C ARG A 19 -1.25 -21.06 -4.98
N THR A 20 -1.27 -21.71 -6.14
CA THR A 20 -0.12 -22.46 -6.66
C THR A 20 0.80 -21.51 -7.43
N GLY A 21 1.61 -20.75 -6.70
CA GLY A 21 2.68 -19.92 -7.24
C GLY A 21 3.75 -19.66 -6.19
N THR A 22 4.98 -19.38 -6.59
CA THR A 22 5.97 -18.76 -5.71
C THR A 22 5.57 -17.30 -5.53
N PRO A 23 5.68 -16.70 -4.32
CA PRO A 23 5.52 -15.27 -4.17
C PRO A 23 6.35 -14.55 -5.24
N PRO A 24 5.75 -13.64 -6.03
CA PRO A 24 6.49 -12.98 -7.09
C PRO A 24 7.67 -12.24 -6.45
N GLN A 25 8.88 -12.55 -6.91
CA GLN A 25 10.05 -11.76 -6.55
C GLN A 25 9.80 -10.33 -7.05
N MET A 26 9.98 -9.34 -6.17
CA MET A 26 10.00 -7.94 -6.59
C MET A 26 11.08 -7.80 -7.66
N LYS A 27 10.69 -7.35 -8.86
CA LYS A 27 11.63 -7.16 -9.98
C LYS A 27 12.29 -5.78 -9.96
N GLY A 28 11.70 -4.81 -9.27
CA GLY A 28 12.25 -3.46 -9.14
C GLY A 28 12.87 -3.15 -7.77
N GLN A 29 13.38 -1.93 -7.67
CA GLN A 29 14.04 -1.40 -6.48
C GLN A 29 12.99 -0.89 -5.48
N LEU A 30 12.96 -1.46 -4.27
CA LEU A 30 12.14 -0.93 -3.18
C LEU A 30 12.69 0.42 -2.72
N LEU A 31 11.85 1.46 -2.74
CA LEU A 31 12.19 2.81 -2.29
C LEU A 31 11.66 3.11 -0.88
N GLY A 32 10.56 2.48 -0.49
CA GLY A 32 10.00 2.63 0.84
C GLY A 32 8.79 1.73 1.11
N THR A 33 8.42 1.63 2.38
CA THR A 33 7.26 0.86 2.85
C THR A 33 6.45 1.64 3.86
N LEU A 34 5.12 1.58 3.75
CA LEU A 34 4.19 2.13 4.73
C LEU A 34 3.42 0.97 5.38
N PRO A 35 3.26 0.94 6.71
CA PRO A 35 2.49 -0.09 7.39
C PRO A 35 1.00 0.00 7.01
N HIS A 36 0.34 -1.14 6.86
CA HIS A 36 -1.09 -1.22 6.58
C HIS A 36 -1.74 -2.33 7.42
N ARG A 37 -3.03 -2.21 7.75
CA ARG A 37 -3.73 -3.21 8.59
C ARG A 37 -3.63 -4.64 8.03
N GLU A 38 -3.66 -4.78 6.71
CA GLU A 38 -3.65 -6.06 5.99
C GLU A 38 -2.26 -6.47 5.49
N GLY A 39 -1.21 -5.68 5.78
CA GLY A 39 0.15 -5.91 5.31
C GLY A 39 0.94 -4.61 5.20
N GLU A 40 1.45 -4.31 4.01
CA GLU A 40 2.27 -3.10 3.79
C GLU A 40 2.08 -2.52 2.40
N VAL A 41 2.08 -1.19 2.29
CA VAL A 41 2.15 -0.51 1.00
C VAL A 41 3.62 -0.37 0.63
N ARG A 42 4.03 -0.97 -0.48
CA ARG A 42 5.38 -0.84 -1.02
C ARG A 42 5.41 0.21 -2.10
N ILE A 43 6.43 1.05 -2.05
CA ILE A 43 6.76 2.05 -3.07
C ILE A 43 8.03 1.56 -3.76
N SER A 44 7.96 1.23 -5.05
CA SER A 44 9.07 0.64 -5.80
C SER A 44 9.30 1.31 -7.15
N TRP A 45 10.54 1.32 -7.59
CA TRP A 45 10.96 1.68 -8.95
C TRP A 45 11.04 0.43 -9.80
N ASP A 46 10.13 0.29 -10.76
CA ASP A 46 9.96 -0.91 -11.59
C ASP A 46 10.12 -0.60 -13.09
N ILE A 47 10.28 -1.66 -13.90
CA ILE A 47 10.38 -1.61 -15.36
C ILE A 47 9.40 -2.63 -15.95
N TYR A 48 8.64 -2.23 -16.97
CA TYR A 48 7.81 -3.11 -17.78
C TYR A 48 7.91 -2.68 -19.25
N GLU A 49 8.22 -3.62 -20.16
CA GLU A 49 8.41 -3.33 -21.59
C GLU A 49 9.34 -2.13 -21.84
N ASP A 50 10.51 -2.09 -21.16
CA ASP A 50 11.50 -1.00 -21.19
C ASP A 50 11.00 0.38 -20.72
N HIS A 51 9.80 0.44 -20.16
CA HIS A 51 9.25 1.65 -19.55
C HIS A 51 9.39 1.59 -18.03
N HIS A 52 10.17 2.52 -17.48
CA HIS A 52 10.24 2.74 -16.05
C HIS A 52 8.93 3.30 -15.50
N PHE A 53 8.65 3.03 -14.24
CA PHE A 53 7.55 3.65 -13.49
C PHE A 53 7.75 3.49 -11.97
N LEU A 54 7.04 4.31 -11.21
CA LEU A 54 6.91 4.14 -9.76
C LEU A 54 5.66 3.32 -9.47
N SER A 55 5.79 2.20 -8.77
CA SER A 55 4.65 1.42 -8.27
C SER A 55 4.38 1.77 -6.81
N VAL A 56 3.11 2.01 -6.48
CA VAL A 56 2.64 2.15 -5.10
C VAL A 56 1.54 1.11 -4.91
N ARG A 57 1.84 0.02 -4.21
CA ARG A 57 0.96 -1.15 -4.15
C ARG A 57 0.87 -1.74 -2.76
N LEU A 58 -0.34 -2.09 -2.34
CA LEU A 58 -0.55 -2.87 -1.13
C LEU A 58 -0.11 -4.31 -1.38
N TRP A 59 0.74 -4.81 -0.49
CA TRP A 59 1.12 -6.21 -0.37
C TRP A 59 0.45 -6.78 0.88
N THR A 60 -0.40 -7.78 0.69
CA THR A 60 -1.11 -8.45 1.78
C THR A 60 -0.31 -9.65 2.28
N VAL A 61 -0.37 -9.89 3.58
CA VAL A 61 0.24 -11.07 4.20
C VAL A 61 -0.75 -12.24 4.24
N ASP A 62 -0.30 -13.44 3.90
CA ASP A 62 -1.10 -14.67 4.06
C ASP A 62 -0.84 -15.38 5.40
N ASP A 63 -1.56 -16.49 5.65
CA ASP A 63 -1.41 -17.29 6.87
C ASP A 63 0.01 -17.87 7.06
N ASN A 64 0.77 -17.99 5.97
CA ASN A 64 2.17 -18.44 5.98
C ASN A 64 3.17 -17.29 6.14
N LYS A 65 2.69 -16.08 6.48
CA LYS A 65 3.49 -14.85 6.60
C LYS A 65 4.19 -14.44 5.30
N GLN A 66 3.65 -14.85 4.15
CA GLN A 66 4.18 -14.47 2.84
C GLN A 66 3.44 -13.26 2.30
N TYR A 67 4.19 -12.35 1.69
CA TYR A 67 3.66 -11.14 1.10
C TYR A 67 3.28 -11.35 -0.36
N TRP A 68 2.06 -10.95 -0.70
CA TRP A 68 1.48 -11.06 -2.04
C TRP A 68 1.01 -9.70 -2.52
N PRO A 69 1.34 -9.28 -3.77
CA PRO A 69 0.86 -8.02 -4.29
C PRO A 69 -0.67 -8.11 -4.47
N SER A 70 -1.37 -7.13 -3.92
CA SER A 70 -2.82 -7.01 -4.11
C SER A 70 -3.14 -6.21 -5.37
N LYS A 71 -4.43 -6.21 -5.76
CA LYS A 71 -4.94 -5.34 -6.82
C LYS A 71 -5.03 -3.87 -6.39
N ILE A 72 -4.95 -3.58 -5.08
CA ILE A 72 -5.02 -2.23 -4.54
C ILE A 72 -3.66 -1.55 -4.69
N GLY A 73 -3.64 -0.47 -5.45
CA GLY A 73 -2.43 0.28 -5.75
C GLY A 73 -2.56 1.02 -7.07
N PHE A 74 -1.57 1.84 -7.37
CA PHE A 74 -1.48 2.59 -8.60
C PHE A 74 -0.03 2.64 -9.10
N THR A 75 0.10 3.05 -10.35
CA THR A 75 1.39 3.23 -11.02
C THR A 75 1.50 4.69 -11.44
N VAL A 76 2.66 5.29 -11.22
CA VAL A 76 2.98 6.65 -11.65
C VAL A 76 4.00 6.56 -12.77
N ARG A 77 3.66 7.12 -13.92
CA ARG A 77 4.55 7.13 -15.09
C ARG A 77 5.62 8.19 -14.90
N LEU A 78 6.76 8.05 -15.57
CA LEU A 78 7.87 9.01 -15.47
C LEU A 78 7.47 10.47 -15.69
N ARG A 79 6.63 10.71 -16.71
CA ARG A 79 6.15 12.07 -17.03
C ARG A 79 5.29 12.71 -15.93
N ASP A 80 4.69 11.90 -15.06
CA ASP A 80 3.80 12.35 -14.00
C ASP A 80 4.55 12.52 -12.67
N LEU A 81 5.81 12.05 -12.57
CA LEU A 81 6.62 12.13 -11.36
C LEU A 81 6.93 13.56 -10.89
N PRO A 82 7.22 14.55 -11.76
CA PRO A 82 7.46 15.92 -11.31
C PRO A 82 6.27 16.48 -10.53
N THR A 83 5.05 16.35 -11.09
CA THR A 83 3.81 16.79 -10.45
C THR A 83 3.55 16.06 -9.13
N LEU A 84 3.78 14.75 -9.08
CA LEU A 84 3.66 14.01 -7.82
C LEU A 84 4.68 14.49 -6.78
N GLY A 85 5.92 14.77 -7.19
CA GLY A 85 6.98 15.27 -6.32
C GLY A 85 6.65 16.64 -5.73
N GLU A 86 6.17 17.57 -6.55
CA GLU A 86 5.70 18.89 -6.11
C GLU A 86 4.56 18.77 -5.09
N ALA A 87 3.55 17.96 -5.38
CA ALA A 87 2.41 17.75 -4.47
C ALA A 87 2.82 17.10 -3.13
N ILE A 88 3.78 16.16 -3.15
CA ILE A 88 4.33 15.58 -1.91
C ILE A 88 5.11 16.65 -1.13
N GLY A 89 5.88 17.50 -1.81
CA GLY A 89 6.59 18.61 -1.18
C GLY A 89 5.63 19.55 -0.43
N GLU A 90 4.57 20.01 -1.10
CA GLU A 90 3.54 20.84 -0.45
C GLU A 90 2.87 20.12 0.73
N ALA A 91 2.60 18.82 0.59
CA ALA A 91 2.02 18.02 1.68
C ALA A 91 2.96 17.93 2.89
N LEU A 92 4.27 17.86 2.68
CA LEU A 92 5.27 17.87 3.75
C LEU A 92 5.28 19.23 4.47
N ASP A 93 5.23 20.33 3.74
CA ASP A 93 5.19 21.68 4.33
C ASP A 93 3.94 21.87 5.21
N MET A 94 2.78 21.41 4.72
CA MET A 94 1.54 21.42 5.50
C MET A 94 1.63 20.55 6.76
N ALA A 95 2.20 19.35 6.66
CA ALA A 95 2.36 18.45 7.79
C ALA A 95 3.28 19.02 8.89
N LEU A 96 4.35 19.72 8.50
CA LEU A 96 5.23 20.41 9.44
C LEU A 96 4.49 21.52 10.18
N ALA A 97 3.75 22.37 9.44
CA ALA A 97 2.97 23.45 10.03
C ALA A 97 1.92 22.95 11.04
N GLU A 98 1.23 21.85 10.71
CA GLU A 98 0.23 21.24 11.59
C GLU A 98 0.89 20.64 12.86
N THR A 99 2.02 19.95 12.71
CA THR A 99 2.73 19.36 13.85
C THR A 99 3.22 20.44 14.82
N GLU A 100 3.68 21.58 14.32
CA GLU A 100 4.04 22.72 15.17
C GLU A 100 2.85 23.29 15.94
N GLN A 101 1.69 23.40 15.30
CA GLN A 101 0.46 23.88 15.96
C GLN A 101 0.02 22.93 17.07
N GLN A 102 0.02 21.61 16.81
CA GLN A 102 -0.34 20.60 17.79
C GLN A 102 0.63 20.61 18.99
N ASN A 103 1.93 20.74 18.74
CA ASN A 103 2.93 20.83 19.79
C ASN A 103 2.76 22.09 20.65
N ARG A 104 2.49 23.25 20.03
CA ARG A 104 2.21 24.50 20.76
C ARG A 104 0.96 24.38 21.64
N ALA A 105 -0.12 23.82 21.10
CA ALA A 105 -1.36 23.58 21.86
C ALA A 105 -1.09 22.67 23.07
N ARG A 106 -0.36 21.57 22.86
CA ARG A 106 0.01 20.64 23.92
C ARG A 106 0.88 21.28 25.01
N THR A 107 1.83 22.13 24.65
CA THR A 107 2.67 22.85 25.63
C THR A 107 1.88 23.89 26.43
N LEU A 108 0.89 24.54 25.83
CA LEU A 108 0.02 25.49 26.52
C LEU A 108 -0.92 24.78 27.50
N GLU A 109 -1.50 23.64 27.12
CA GLU A 109 -2.32 22.80 28.01
C GLU A 109 -1.50 22.23 29.18
N ALA A 110 -0.26 21.80 28.92
CA ALA A 110 0.63 21.27 29.95
C ALA A 110 1.08 22.33 30.98
N ASN A 111 1.01 23.62 30.64
CA ASN A 111 1.42 24.74 31.49
C ASN A 111 0.25 25.57 32.03
N ALA A 112 -1.00 25.14 31.83
CA ALA A 112 -2.16 25.81 32.40
C ALA A 112 -2.23 25.52 33.92
N PRO A 113 -2.24 26.55 34.79
CA PRO A 113 -2.40 26.33 36.23
C PRO A 113 -3.84 25.86 36.52
N PHE A 114 -3.96 24.87 37.43
CA PHE A 114 -5.22 24.36 37.96
C PHE A 114 -6.05 25.47 38.64
#